data_AF-A0A938F6J2-F1
#
_entry.id   AF-A0A938F6J2-F1
#
_cell.length_a   1.000
_cell.length_b   1.000
_cell.length_c   1.000
_cell.angle_alpha   90.00
_cell.angle_beta   90.00
_cell.angle_gamma   90.00
#
_symmetry.space_group_name_H-M   'P 1'
#
loop_
_entity.id
_entity.type
_entity.pdbx_description
1 polymer ?
#
loop_
_entity_poly.entity_id
_entity_poly.type
_entity_poly.pdbx_seq_one_letter_code
_entity_poly.pdbx_strand_id
1 'polypeptide(L)'
;MVGFIAGAFIAGSVAVAVTPDMPPTKVCVDNRTKALYSATNGSCSKTRTLMEVAGSGINVQSIAAAVSPSVVSIAVSATTGSGSGSGVIYRTNASSSFIITNNHVIESAATSGSVRVELNNGDYEKAAIVGRDSTYDIAVLKIDRGNLKAISVGNSSKLAIGEPVVAFGSPLGLSGTVTSGIV
;
A
#
# COMPACT_ATOMS: atom_id res chain seq x y z
N MET A 1 -53.18 1.25 -23.82
CA MET A 1 -52.81 2.43 -23.03
C MET A 1 -52.35 1.93 -21.66
N VAL A 2 -51.11 1.46 -21.51
CA VAL A 2 -49.84 2.20 -21.39
C VAL A 2 -49.80 3.11 -20.16
N GLY A 3 -48.88 2.78 -19.24
CA GLY A 3 -48.29 3.58 -18.15
C GLY A 3 -47.42 2.61 -17.31
N PHE A 4 -46.07 2.56 -17.35
CA PHE A 4 -45.01 3.59 -17.31
C PHE A 4 -45.17 4.42 -16.01
N ILE A 5 -44.29 4.55 -15.02
CA ILE A 5 -42.86 4.29 -14.74
C ILE A 5 -42.66 4.39 -13.21
N ALA A 6 -41.70 3.62 -12.67
CA ALA A 6 -40.67 4.04 -11.70
C ALA A 6 -40.09 2.76 -11.07
N GLY A 7 -38.91 2.24 -11.40
CA GLY A 7 -37.69 2.92 -11.83
C GLY A 7 -36.73 3.11 -10.65
N ALA A 8 -36.36 2.03 -9.96
CA ALA A 8 -35.23 2.01 -9.04
C ALA A 8 -34.23 0.95 -9.53
N PHE A 9 -33.43 1.31 -10.52
CA PHE A 9 -32.20 0.57 -10.80
C PHE A 9 -31.27 0.81 -9.63
N ILE A 10 -31.10 -0.20 -8.79
CA ILE A 10 -29.97 -0.27 -7.87
C ILE A 10 -28.75 -0.39 -8.78
N ALA A 11 -28.06 0.73 -8.98
CA ALA A 11 -26.74 0.75 -9.57
C ALA A 11 -25.77 0.08 -8.59
N GLY A 12 -25.82 -1.25 -8.53
CA GLY A 12 -24.78 -2.06 -7.95
C GLY A 12 -23.57 -1.94 -8.86
N SER A 13 -22.70 -0.99 -8.55
CA SER A 13 -21.37 -0.92 -9.14
C SER A 13 -20.62 -2.19 -8.73
N VAL A 14 -20.70 -3.22 -9.56
CA VAL A 14 -19.74 -4.32 -9.55
C VAL A 14 -18.41 -3.72 -9.99
N ALA A 15 -17.55 -3.40 -9.03
CA ALA A 15 -16.15 -3.13 -9.32
C ALA A 15 -15.54 -4.47 -9.76
N VAL A 16 -15.54 -4.73 -11.07
CA VAL A 16 -14.72 -5.80 -11.62
C VAL A 16 -13.28 -5.30 -11.53
N ALA A 17 -12.54 -5.80 -10.54
CA ALA A 17 -11.10 -5.64 -10.51
C ALA A 17 -10.53 -6.34 -11.74
N VAL A 18 -10.15 -5.56 -12.75
CA VAL A 18 -9.35 -6.05 -13.87
C VAL A 18 -7.99 -6.39 -13.28
N THR A 19 -7.76 -7.66 -12.96
CA THR A 19 -6.41 -8.18 -12.75
C THR A 19 -5.70 -8.10 -14.09
N PRO A 20 -4.60 -7.34 -14.26
CA PRO A 20 -3.76 -7.49 -15.43
C PRO A 20 -2.95 -8.77 -15.21
N ASP A 21 -3.61 -9.92 -15.27
CA ASP A 21 -2.91 -11.17 -15.53
C ASP A 21 -2.65 -11.19 -17.05
N MET A 22 -1.75 -10.30 -17.48
CA MET A 22 -1.22 -10.33 -18.83
C MET A 22 -0.11 -11.37 -18.83
N PRO A 23 -0.33 -12.56 -19.41
CA PRO A 23 0.79 -13.46 -19.69
C PRO A 23 1.83 -12.71 -20.51
N PRO A 24 3.14 -12.98 -20.30
CA PRO A 24 4.20 -12.26 -21.00
C PRO A 24 3.94 -12.31 -22.51
N THR A 25 3.85 -11.14 -23.14
CA THR A 25 3.63 -11.09 -24.59
C THR A 25 4.93 -11.50 -25.25
N LYS A 26 4.90 -12.68 -25.87
CA LYS A 26 6.03 -13.20 -26.63
C LYS A 26 6.16 -12.40 -27.92
N VAL A 27 7.32 -11.79 -28.12
CA VAL A 27 7.65 -11.05 -29.34
C VAL A 27 8.90 -11.64 -29.97
N CYS A 28 8.97 -11.56 -31.29
CA CYS A 28 10.14 -11.96 -32.04
C CYS A 28 10.94 -10.71 -32.40
N VAL A 29 12.22 -10.69 -32.03
CA VAL A 29 13.16 -9.64 -32.45
C VAL A 29 13.97 -10.14 -33.64
N ASP A 30 13.94 -9.39 -34.74
CA ASP A 30 14.78 -9.69 -35.90
C ASP A 30 16.26 -9.38 -35.60
N ASN A 31 17.13 -10.36 -35.84
CA ASN A 31 18.52 -10.23 -35.39
C ASN A 31 19.31 -9.20 -36.23
N ARG A 32 18.87 -8.91 -37.46
CA ARG A 32 19.50 -7.98 -38.40
C ARG A 32 18.95 -6.57 -38.29
N THR A 33 17.63 -6.40 -38.18
CA THR A 33 16.98 -5.09 -38.20
C THR A 33 16.56 -4.58 -36.83
N LYS A 34 16.60 -5.44 -35.80
CA LYS A 34 16.09 -5.18 -34.44
C LYS A 34 14.60 -4.79 -34.41
N ALA A 35 13.86 -5.00 -35.49
CA ALA A 35 12.43 -4.76 -35.53
C ALA A 35 11.66 -5.80 -34.70
N LEU A 36 10.58 -5.34 -34.06
CA LEU A 36 9.69 -6.14 -33.22
C LEU A 36 8.54 -6.71 -34.04
N TYR A 37 8.29 -8.01 -33.88
CA TYR A 37 7.19 -8.72 -34.53
C TYR A 37 6.40 -9.54 -33.51
N SER A 38 5.08 -9.69 -33.72
CA SER A 38 4.25 -10.55 -32.87
C SER A 38 4.63 -12.02 -33.05
N ALA A 39 4.78 -12.78 -31.95
CA ALA A 39 5.03 -14.21 -32.01
C ALA A 39 3.71 -14.97 -32.16
N THR A 40 3.45 -15.53 -33.33
CA THR A 40 2.29 -16.41 -33.56
C THR A 40 2.62 -17.80 -33.00
N ASN A 41 1.83 -18.30 -32.05
CA ASN A 41 1.98 -19.63 -31.43
C ASN A 41 3.29 -19.84 -30.63
N GLY A 42 3.89 -18.79 -30.09
CA GLY A 42 5.04 -18.91 -29.18
C GLY A 42 6.35 -19.38 -29.83
N SER A 43 6.45 -19.32 -31.16
CA SER A 43 7.66 -19.66 -31.91
C SER A 43 8.04 -18.53 -32.88
N CYS A 44 9.34 -18.39 -33.13
CA CYS A 44 9.90 -17.40 -34.06
C CYS A 44 10.55 -18.10 -35.26
N SER A 45 10.53 -17.43 -36.43
CA SER A 45 11.29 -17.89 -37.60
C SER A 45 12.79 -17.97 -37.29
N LYS A 46 13.54 -18.84 -38.00
CA LYS A 46 14.99 -19.10 -37.76
C LYS A 46 15.87 -17.85 -37.74
N THR A 47 15.41 -16.74 -38.33
CA THR A 47 16.12 -15.45 -38.38
C THR A 47 15.79 -14.52 -37.21
N ARG A 48 14.91 -14.92 -36.28
CA ARG A 48 14.39 -14.10 -35.19
C ARG A 48 14.52 -14.80 -33.84
N THR A 49 14.83 -14.02 -32.82
CA THR A 49 14.95 -14.53 -31.44
C THR A 49 13.65 -14.29 -30.68
N LEU A 50 13.18 -15.31 -29.96
CA LEU A 50 12.04 -15.18 -29.05
C LEU A 50 12.48 -14.40 -27.82
N MET A 51 11.78 -13.29 -27.54
CA MET A 51 11.97 -12.50 -26.33
C MET A 51 10.63 -12.40 -25.60
N GLU A 52 10.67 -12.61 -24.30
CA GLU A 52 9.54 -12.33 -23.42
C GLU A 52 9.63 -10.87 -23.02
N VAL A 53 8.71 -10.05 -23.55
CA VAL A 53 8.50 -8.72 -22.99
C VAL A 53 7.59 -8.92 -21.79
N ALA A 54 8.22 -9.23 -20.66
CA ALA A 54 7.60 -8.96 -19.37
C ALA A 54 7.58 -7.44 -19.24
N GLY A 55 6.40 -6.84 -19.45
CA GLY A 55 6.16 -5.49 -18.93
C GLY A 55 6.47 -5.55 -17.45
N SER A 56 7.63 -5.04 -17.04
CA SER A 56 8.07 -5.03 -15.65
C SER A 56 7.30 -3.94 -14.92
N GLY A 57 5.98 -4.05 -14.92
CA GLY A 57 5.11 -3.22 -14.10
C GLY A 57 5.23 -3.69 -12.66
N ILE A 58 5.21 -2.75 -11.72
CA ILE A 58 5.04 -3.09 -10.32
C ILE A 58 3.79 -3.97 -10.17
N ASN A 59 3.93 -5.18 -9.64
CA ASN A 59 2.79 -5.98 -9.20
C ASN A 59 2.30 -5.40 -7.86
N VAL A 60 1.45 -4.37 -7.94
CA VAL A 60 0.93 -3.66 -6.76
C VAL A 60 0.20 -4.62 -5.82
N GLN A 61 -0.47 -5.63 -6.35
CA GLN A 61 -1.18 -6.63 -5.56
C GLN A 61 -0.23 -7.45 -4.67
N SER A 62 0.90 -7.92 -5.19
CA SER A 62 1.86 -8.72 -4.42
C SER A 62 2.60 -7.85 -3.39
N ILE A 63 2.95 -6.61 -3.76
CA ILE A 63 3.54 -5.65 -2.81
C ILE A 63 2.53 -5.33 -1.71
N ALA A 64 1.26 -5.09 -2.06
CA ALA A 64 0.22 -4.84 -1.08
C ALA A 64 0.03 -6.03 -0.14
N ALA A 65 -0.06 -7.26 -0.66
CA ALA A 65 -0.16 -8.45 0.18
C ALA A 65 1.03 -8.61 1.14
N ALA A 66 2.24 -8.24 0.70
CA ALA A 66 3.45 -8.34 1.51
C ALA A 66 3.59 -7.22 2.57
N VAL A 67 3.12 -6.00 2.26
CA VAL A 67 3.36 -4.79 3.06
C VAL A 67 2.17 -4.44 3.94
N SER A 68 0.94 -4.66 3.50
CA SER A 68 -0.28 -4.31 4.26
C SER A 68 -0.29 -4.82 5.71
N PRO A 69 0.26 -6.00 6.06
CA PRO A 69 0.35 -6.43 7.46
C PRO A 69 1.25 -5.56 8.36
N SER A 70 2.09 -4.72 7.77
CA SER A 70 2.98 -3.79 8.51
C SER A 70 2.36 -2.40 8.67
N VAL A 71 1.23 -2.13 8.01
CA VAL A 71 0.55 -0.83 8.01
C VAL A 71 -0.61 -0.88 8.99
N VAL A 72 -0.76 0.16 9.79
CA VAL A 72 -1.75 0.25 10.85
C VAL A 72 -2.57 1.53 10.75
N SER A 73 -3.80 1.47 11.26
CA SER A 73 -4.69 2.62 11.43
C SER A 73 -4.47 3.19 12.84
N ILE A 74 -4.39 4.52 12.95
CA ILE A 74 -4.20 5.21 14.23
C ILE A 74 -5.45 6.05 14.49
N ALA A 75 -5.97 5.92 15.69
CA ALA A 75 -7.09 6.70 16.19
C ALA A 75 -6.71 7.37 17.50
N VAL A 76 -7.00 8.66 17.60
CA VAL A 76 -6.63 9.51 18.72
C VAL A 76 -7.89 10.11 19.32
N SER A 77 -7.96 10.08 20.65
CA SER A 77 -9.06 10.68 21.41
C SER A 77 -8.49 11.48 22.57
N ALA A 78 -8.74 12.79 22.55
CA ALA A 78 -8.34 13.74 23.57
C ALA A 78 -9.53 14.65 23.93
N THR A 79 -9.45 15.36 25.05
CA THR A 79 -10.46 16.35 25.46
C THR A 79 -10.53 17.54 24.50
N THR A 80 -9.42 17.84 23.82
CA THR A 80 -9.27 18.94 22.87
C THR A 80 -9.64 18.57 21.44
N GLY A 81 -9.93 17.30 21.17
CA GLY A 81 -10.34 16.81 19.85
C GLY A 81 -10.04 15.34 19.60
N SER A 82 -10.45 14.82 18.44
CA SER A 82 -10.10 13.50 17.94
C SER A 82 -9.27 13.63 16.65
N GLY A 83 -8.47 12.60 16.38
CA GLY A 83 -7.64 12.53 15.18
C GLY A 83 -7.58 11.11 14.63
N SER A 84 -7.28 10.96 13.35
CA SER A 84 -6.98 9.67 12.74
C SER A 84 -5.86 9.81 11.73
N GLY A 85 -5.08 8.75 11.58
CA GLY A 85 -4.00 8.69 10.63
C GLY A 85 -3.56 7.25 10.41
N SER A 86 -2.34 7.10 9.88
CA SER A 86 -1.75 5.78 9.62
C SER A 86 -0.36 5.70 10.22
N GLY A 87 0.08 4.48 10.45
CA GLY A 87 1.43 4.20 10.92
C GLY A 87 2.00 2.97 10.25
N VAL A 88 3.31 2.80 10.41
CA VAL A 88 4.02 1.63 9.91
C VAL A 88 4.85 1.00 11.02
N ILE A 89 4.70 -0.30 11.19
CA ILE A 89 5.50 -1.11 12.12
C ILE A 89 6.90 -1.25 11.51
N TYR A 90 7.90 -0.64 12.13
CA TYR A 90 9.29 -0.68 11.64
C TYR A 90 10.18 -1.60 12.47
N ARG A 91 9.75 -1.97 13.68
CA ARG A 91 10.48 -2.86 14.57
C ARG A 91 9.52 -3.64 15.44
N THR A 92 9.74 -4.94 15.57
CA THR A 92 9.00 -5.82 16.49
C THR A 92 9.97 -6.66 17.32
N ASN A 93 9.53 -7.07 18.50
CA ASN A 93 10.17 -8.11 19.30
C ASN A 93 9.09 -9.07 19.83
N ALA A 94 9.44 -9.97 20.76
CA ALA A 94 8.52 -11.00 21.22
C ALA A 94 7.27 -10.46 21.97
N SER A 95 7.37 -9.26 22.57
CA SER A 95 6.32 -8.72 23.46
C SER A 95 5.82 -7.33 23.05
N SER A 96 6.51 -6.63 22.17
CA SER A 96 6.19 -5.25 21.79
C SER A 96 6.58 -4.93 20.36
N SER A 97 5.91 -3.93 19.80
CA SER A 97 6.19 -3.42 18.46
C SER A 97 6.21 -1.90 18.47
N PHE A 98 7.02 -1.34 17.57
CA PHE A 98 7.22 0.09 17.42
C PHE A 98 6.70 0.54 16.06
N ILE A 99 5.96 1.65 16.09
CA ILE A 99 5.25 2.20 14.95
C ILE A 99 5.74 3.63 14.71
N ILE A 100 6.08 3.96 13.46
CA ILE A 100 6.34 5.33 13.04
C ILE A 100 5.04 5.92 12.46
N THR A 101 4.76 7.17 12.82
CA THR A 101 3.64 7.96 12.29
C THR A 101 4.03 9.44 12.26
N ASN A 102 3.11 10.30 11.84
CA ASN A 102 3.29 11.75 11.92
C ASN A 102 3.02 12.29 13.32
N ASN A 103 3.74 13.33 13.73
CA ASN A 103 3.49 13.99 15.02
C ASN A 103 2.10 14.63 15.05
N HIS A 104 1.67 15.29 13.96
CA HIS A 104 0.36 15.94 13.90
C HIS A 104 -0.82 14.98 14.11
N VAL A 105 -0.65 13.68 13.81
CA VAL A 105 -1.69 12.65 14.03
C VAL A 105 -1.93 12.46 15.53
N ILE A 106 -0.87 12.51 16.35
CA ILE A 106 -0.91 12.17 17.77
C ILE A 106 -0.79 13.38 18.70
N GLU A 107 -0.61 14.57 18.15
CA GLU A 107 -0.31 15.79 18.90
C GLU A 107 -1.37 16.11 19.98
N SER A 108 -2.65 15.95 19.64
CA SER A 108 -3.76 16.20 20.58
C SER A 108 -3.77 15.27 21.79
N ALA A 109 -3.24 14.04 21.66
CA ALA A 109 -3.11 13.10 22.77
C ALA A 109 -1.76 13.14 23.49
N ALA A 110 -0.81 13.99 23.05
CA ALA A 110 0.49 14.10 23.68
C ALA A 110 0.43 14.69 25.11
N THR A 111 -0.58 15.52 25.40
CA THR A 111 -0.76 16.16 26.72
C THR A 111 -1.86 15.48 27.54
N SER A 112 -3.02 15.26 26.95
CA SER A 112 -4.16 14.63 27.62
C SER A 112 -5.04 13.88 26.62
N GLY A 113 -4.71 12.62 26.37
CA GLY A 113 -5.51 11.76 25.49
C GLY A 113 -5.06 10.32 25.50
N SER A 114 -5.64 9.56 24.57
CA SER A 114 -5.29 8.16 24.32
C SER A 114 -5.09 7.94 22.83
N VAL A 115 -4.10 7.10 22.52
CA VAL A 115 -3.81 6.63 21.16
C VAL A 115 -4.17 5.15 21.10
N ARG A 116 -5.01 4.79 20.13
CA ARG A 116 -5.31 3.41 19.77
C ARG A 116 -4.77 3.12 18.38
N VAL A 117 -4.23 1.92 18.23
CA VAL A 117 -3.74 1.40 16.96
C VAL A 117 -4.63 0.24 16.57
N GLU A 118 -5.13 0.27 15.36
CA GLU A 118 -5.86 -0.83 14.74
C GLU A 118 -4.94 -1.54 13.76
N LEU A 119 -4.75 -2.83 14.00
CA LEU A 119 -3.92 -3.69 13.18
C LEU A 119 -4.69 -4.16 11.94
N ASN A 120 -3.96 -4.68 10.95
CA ASN A 120 -4.55 -5.15 9.70
C ASN A 120 -5.54 -6.33 9.87
N ASN A 121 -5.51 -7.01 11.02
CA ASN A 121 -6.43 -8.09 11.37
C ASN A 121 -7.70 -7.59 12.09
N GLY A 122 -7.84 -6.28 12.29
CA GLY A 122 -8.96 -5.65 12.99
C GLY A 122 -8.80 -5.55 14.51
N ASP A 123 -7.69 -6.07 15.08
CA ASP A 123 -7.43 -5.95 16.51
C ASP A 123 -7.03 -4.52 16.89
N TYR A 124 -7.51 -4.06 18.05
CA TYR A 124 -7.13 -2.78 18.62
C TYR A 124 -6.12 -2.94 19.76
N GLU A 125 -5.09 -2.11 19.75
CA GLU A 125 -4.07 -2.04 20.78
C GLU A 125 -3.92 -0.62 21.32
N LYS A 126 -3.70 -0.50 22.63
CA LYS A 126 -3.35 0.79 23.23
C LYS A 126 -1.89 1.09 22.91
N ALA A 127 -1.61 2.30 22.44
CA ALA A 127 -0.27 2.75 22.15
C ALA A 127 0.22 3.79 23.17
N ALA A 128 1.49 3.68 23.52
CA ALA A 128 2.23 4.69 24.28
C ALA A 128 3.12 5.49 23.32
N ILE A 129 3.21 6.80 23.54
CA ILE A 129 4.14 7.67 22.81
C ILE A 129 5.54 7.46 23.40
N VAL A 130 6.48 6.99 22.58
CA VAL A 130 7.89 6.78 22.96
C VAL A 130 8.69 8.06 22.76
N GLY A 131 8.40 8.77 21.67
CA GLY A 131 9.09 10.02 21.32
C GLY A 131 8.39 10.71 20.16
N ARG A 132 8.62 12.01 20.04
CA ARG A 132 8.06 12.85 18.98
C ARG A 132 9.01 13.98 18.64
N ASP A 133 9.01 14.38 17.38
CA ASP A 133 9.73 15.53 16.85
C ASP A 133 8.76 16.38 16.03
N SER A 134 8.43 17.57 16.56
CA SER A 134 7.53 18.50 15.90
C SER A 134 8.16 19.22 14.71
N THR A 135 9.49 19.27 14.61
CA THR A 135 10.21 19.95 13.51
C THR A 135 10.14 19.11 12.24
N TYR A 136 10.30 17.80 12.36
CA TYR A 136 10.23 16.86 11.25
C TYR A 136 8.86 16.19 11.09
N ASP A 137 7.90 16.53 11.94
CA ASP A 137 6.56 15.94 11.99
C ASP A 137 6.56 14.40 12.09
N ILE A 138 7.42 13.85 12.96
CA ILE A 138 7.56 12.40 13.17
C ILE A 138 7.26 12.05 14.62
N ALA A 139 6.59 10.92 14.83
CA ALA A 139 6.39 10.32 16.15
C ALA A 139 6.62 8.81 16.13
N VAL A 140 7.06 8.28 17.26
CA VAL A 140 7.23 6.85 17.50
C VAL A 140 6.28 6.41 18.61
N LEU A 141 5.49 5.40 18.30
CA LEU A 141 4.57 4.75 19.21
C LEU A 141 5.06 3.35 19.57
N LYS A 142 4.71 2.87 20.76
CA LYS A 142 4.91 1.49 21.20
C LYS A 142 3.57 0.87 21.56
N ILE A 143 3.35 -0.35 21.09
CA ILE A 143 2.25 -1.22 21.53
C ILE A 143 2.83 -2.45 22.22
N ASP A 144 2.12 -2.98 23.22
CA ASP A 144 2.50 -4.19 23.95
C ASP A 144 1.99 -5.46 23.25
N ARG A 145 2.23 -5.50 21.93
CA ARG A 145 2.01 -6.68 21.08
C ARG A 145 3.27 -6.95 20.25
N GLY A 146 3.80 -8.17 20.37
CA GLY A 146 4.98 -8.62 19.64
C GLY A 146 4.65 -9.46 18.40
N ASN A 147 5.71 -9.94 17.74
CA ASN A 147 5.65 -10.85 16.59
C ASN A 147 4.81 -10.31 15.41
N LEU A 148 4.77 -8.99 15.25
CA LEU A 148 4.07 -8.35 14.14
C LEU A 148 4.99 -8.25 12.93
N LYS A 149 4.42 -8.17 11.72
CA LYS A 149 5.22 -7.95 10.52
C LYS A 149 5.80 -6.53 10.55
N ALA A 150 7.12 -6.43 10.64
CA ALA A 150 7.82 -5.17 10.45
C ALA A 150 8.18 -4.97 8.98
N ILE A 151 8.07 -3.73 8.50
CA ILE A 151 8.50 -3.34 7.16
C ILE A 151 10.02 -3.35 7.06
N SER A 152 10.55 -3.68 5.88
CA SER A 152 11.96 -3.46 5.57
C SER A 152 12.18 -1.98 5.21
N VAL A 153 13.22 -1.36 5.78
CA VAL A 153 13.56 0.04 5.51
C VAL A 153 14.58 0.11 4.38
N GLY A 154 14.23 0.83 3.31
CA GLY A 154 15.12 1.10 2.18
C GLY A 154 16.08 2.28 2.43
N ASN A 155 17.07 2.44 1.56
CA ASN A 155 17.96 3.59 1.56
C ASN A 155 17.42 4.69 0.62
N SER A 156 16.93 5.80 1.19
CA SER A 156 16.35 6.90 0.44
C SER A 156 17.36 7.67 -0.42
N SER A 157 18.66 7.64 -0.11
CA SER A 157 19.71 8.30 -0.90
C SER A 157 19.97 7.64 -2.25
N LYS A 158 19.37 6.47 -2.50
CA LYS A 158 19.46 5.75 -3.78
C LYS A 158 18.26 5.96 -4.69
N LEU A 159 17.24 6.69 -4.23
CA LEU A 159 16.03 6.94 -5.01
C LEU A 159 16.34 7.84 -6.22
N ALA A 160 15.72 7.53 -7.36
CA ALA A 160 15.81 8.32 -8.57
C ALA A 160 14.43 8.83 -9.02
N ILE A 161 14.41 9.98 -9.70
CA ILE A 161 13.19 10.56 -10.27
C ILE A 161 12.63 9.60 -11.33
N GLY A 162 11.31 9.37 -11.30
CA GLY A 162 10.64 8.43 -12.19
C GLY A 162 10.68 6.98 -11.72
N GLU A 163 11.28 6.68 -10.57
CA GLU A 163 11.13 5.36 -9.95
C GLU A 163 9.68 5.14 -9.52
N PRO A 164 9.11 3.96 -9.76
CA PRO A 164 7.73 3.69 -9.42
C PRO A 164 7.58 3.49 -7.90
N VAL A 165 6.53 4.08 -7.33
CA VAL A 165 6.23 4.05 -5.89
C VAL A 165 4.85 3.48 -5.60
N VAL A 166 4.71 2.90 -4.42
CA VAL A 166 3.42 2.44 -3.89
C VAL A 166 3.24 3.07 -2.51
N ALA A 167 2.24 3.94 -2.39
CA ALA A 167 1.83 4.56 -1.14
C ALA A 167 0.79 3.67 -0.44
N PHE A 168 0.97 3.55 0.88
CA PHE A 168 0.09 2.82 1.76
C PHE A 168 -0.50 3.77 2.80
N GLY A 169 -1.82 3.70 2.98
CA GLY A 169 -2.53 4.40 4.04
C GLY A 169 -3.66 3.54 4.59
N SER A 170 -4.10 3.81 5.80
CA SER A 170 -5.25 3.16 6.43
C SER A 170 -6.03 4.15 7.30
N PRO A 171 -6.54 5.27 6.74
CA PRO A 171 -7.40 6.16 7.52
C PRO A 171 -8.73 5.45 7.84
N LEU A 172 -9.19 5.60 9.09
CA LEU A 172 -10.54 5.21 9.54
C LEU A 172 -10.89 3.71 9.43
N GLY A 173 -9.90 2.81 9.56
CA GLY A 173 -10.15 1.35 9.63
C GLY A 173 -10.65 0.70 8.33
N LEU A 174 -10.73 1.45 7.23
CA LEU A 174 -10.89 0.86 5.90
C LEU A 174 -9.56 0.22 5.52
N SER A 175 -9.53 -1.12 5.45
CA SER A 175 -8.32 -1.91 5.16
C SER A 175 -7.49 -1.32 4.02
N GLY A 176 -6.37 -0.70 4.36
CA GLY A 176 -5.23 -0.42 3.49
C GLY A 176 -5.58 0.19 2.13
N THR A 177 -5.72 1.52 2.03
CA THR A 177 -5.66 2.21 0.74
C THR A 177 -4.27 2.08 0.16
N VAL A 178 -4.19 1.53 -1.05
CA VAL A 178 -2.96 1.40 -1.82
C VAL A 178 -3.06 2.27 -3.06
N THR A 179 -2.05 3.13 -3.28
CA THR A 179 -1.99 4.02 -4.44
C THR A 179 -0.63 3.87 -5.10
N SER A 180 -0.57 3.65 -6.41
CA SER A 180 0.69 3.59 -7.16
C SER A 180 0.97 4.91 -7.88
N GLY A 181 2.24 5.30 -7.95
CA GLY A 181 2.70 6.49 -8.65
C GLY A 181 4.16 6.37 -9.05
N ILE A 182 4.82 7.52 -9.24
CA ILE A 182 6.26 7.65 -9.47
C ILE A 182 6.82 8.73 -8.54
N VAL A 183 8.12 8.68 -8.23
CA VAL A 183 8.86 9.77 -7.57
C VAL A 183 8.91 11.00 -8.46
#